data_AF-A0A8T2FFY6-F1
#
_entry.id   AF-A0A8T2FFY6-F1
#
_cell.length_a   1.000
_cell.length_b   1.000
_cell.length_c   1.000
_cell.angle_alpha   90.00
_cell.angle_beta   90.00
_cell.angle_gamma   90.00
#
_symmetry.space_group_name_H-M   'P 1'
#
loop_
_entity.id
_entity.type
_entity.pdbx_description
1 polymer ?
#
loop_
_entity_poly.entity_id
_entity_poly.type
_entity_poly.pdbx_seq_one_letter_code
_entity_poly.pdbx_strand_id
1 'polypeptide(L)'
;QVILRCVRRGLLLPVFNNLVSLSFGSTNKRGWKLLPLLIEQSPKLETLIIQSYTGDVTMPPFQVKMLHVHGYGGNAEEVERLHKFIGESECGEVVLGCGSCGG
;
A
#
# COMPACT_ATOMS: atom_id res chain seq x y z
N GLN A 1 -0.31 5.33 -14.72
CA GLN A 1 -0.48 6.43 -13.73
C GLN A 1 0.45 7.58 -14.08
N VAL A 2 -0.07 8.81 -14.07
CA VAL A 2 0.66 10.06 -14.43
C VAL A 2 1.82 10.32 -13.48
N ILE A 3 1.62 10.09 -12.18
CA ILE A 3 2.62 10.32 -11.11
C ILE A 3 3.91 9.53 -11.36
N LEU A 4 3.83 8.23 -11.64
CA LEU A 4 5.01 7.40 -11.94
C LEU A 4 5.81 7.93 -13.14
N ARG A 5 5.11 8.47 -14.14
CA ARG A 5 5.74 9.00 -15.35
C ARG A 5 6.50 10.29 -15.04
N CYS A 6 5.99 11.12 -14.14
CA CYS A 6 6.64 12.34 -13.68
C CYS A 6 7.89 12.01 -12.86
N VAL A 7 7.81 11.09 -11.89
CA VAL A 7 8.95 10.65 -11.08
C VAL A 7 10.09 10.12 -11.96
N ARG A 8 9.77 9.29 -12.96
CA ARG A 8 10.78 8.79 -13.92
C ARG A 8 11.43 9.88 -14.77
N ARG A 9 10.80 11.04 -14.92
CA ARG A 9 11.31 12.19 -15.65
C ARG A 9 12.06 13.17 -14.75
N GLY A 10 12.35 12.79 -13.50
CA GLY A 10 13.12 13.60 -12.55
C GLY A 10 12.29 14.66 -11.82
N LEU A 11 10.96 14.64 -11.94
CA LEU A 11 10.11 15.48 -11.11
C LEU A 11 10.03 14.90 -9.70
N LEU A 12 10.32 15.73 -8.71
CA LEU A 12 10.19 15.38 -7.30
C LEU A 12 8.71 15.17 -6.96
N LEU A 13 8.43 14.16 -6.14
CA LEU A 13 7.11 14.00 -5.53
C LEU A 13 6.90 15.16 -4.54
N PRO A 14 5.72 15.81 -4.55
CA PRO A 14 5.41 16.80 -3.53
C PRO A 14 5.25 16.13 -2.16
N VAL A 15 5.64 16.86 -1.11
CA VAL A 15 5.36 16.43 0.27
C VAL A 15 3.88 16.67 0.58
N PHE A 16 3.19 15.63 1.00
CA PHE A 16 1.78 15.63 1.39
C PHE A 16 1.62 15.81 2.91
N ASN A 17 1.93 17.00 3.40
CA ASN A 17 1.96 17.34 4.84
C ASN A 17 0.62 17.18 5.60
N ASN A 18 -0.49 16.99 4.89
CA ASN A 18 -1.84 16.84 5.48
C ASN A 18 -2.53 15.55 5.02
N LEU A 19 -1.83 14.66 4.33
CA LEU A 19 -2.40 13.39 3.90
C LEU A 19 -2.42 12.42 5.08
N VAL A 20 -3.62 12.19 5.62
CA VAL A 20 -3.86 11.30 6.76
C VAL A 20 -4.28 9.91 6.33
N SER A 21 -4.93 9.78 5.16
CA SER A 21 -5.37 8.52 4.60
C SER A 21 -4.91 8.39 3.14
N LEU A 22 -4.31 7.26 2.81
CA LEU A 22 -3.85 6.93 1.46
C LEU A 22 -4.49 5.63 1.03
N SER A 23 -5.27 5.68 -0.05
CA SER A 23 -5.72 4.48 -0.74
C SER A 23 -4.86 4.23 -1.98
N PHE A 24 -4.30 3.03 -2.08
CA PHE A 24 -3.38 2.65 -3.13
C PHE A 24 -3.72 1.28 -3.72
N GLY A 25 -3.84 1.24 -5.04
CA GLY A 25 -4.01 0.02 -5.81
C GLY A 25 -3.26 0.12 -7.13
N SER A 26 -2.59 -0.95 -7.53
CA SER A 26 -1.89 -1.00 -8.81
C SER A 26 -1.89 -2.43 -9.37
N THR A 27 -2.40 -2.57 -10.59
CA THR A 27 -2.32 -3.83 -11.35
C THR A 27 -0.91 -4.09 -11.91
N ASN A 28 -0.02 -3.11 -11.84
CA ASN A 28 1.35 -3.22 -12.33
C ASN A 28 2.36 -3.24 -11.17
N LYS A 29 3.21 -4.28 -11.12
CA LYS A 29 4.32 -4.41 -10.14
C LYS A 29 5.23 -3.18 -10.07
N ARG A 30 5.45 -2.49 -11.20
CA ARG A 30 6.24 -1.25 -11.23
C ARG A 30 5.53 -0.07 -10.59
N GLY A 31 4.19 -0.06 -10.59
CA GLY A 31 3.39 0.96 -9.92
C GLY A 31 3.56 0.89 -8.41
N TRP A 32 3.71 -0.31 -7.86
CA TRP A 32 3.96 -0.53 -6.43
C TRP A 32 5.26 0.09 -5.91
N LYS A 33 6.25 0.33 -6.78
CA LYS A 33 7.45 1.11 -6.41
C LYS A 33 7.14 2.56 -6.03
N LEU A 34 5.94 3.07 -6.30
CA LEU A 34 5.49 4.38 -5.83
C LEU A 34 4.99 4.39 -4.40
N LEU A 35 4.45 3.27 -3.91
CA LEU A 35 3.88 3.21 -2.58
C LEU A 35 4.87 3.66 -1.49
N PRO A 36 6.14 3.21 -1.45
CA PRO A 36 7.05 3.63 -0.39
C PRO A 36 7.39 5.12 -0.51
N LEU A 37 7.54 5.62 -1.75
CA LEU A 37 7.77 7.04 -2.00
C LEU A 37 6.59 7.91 -1.54
N LEU A 38 5.34 7.43 -1.72
CA LEU A 38 4.15 8.15 -1.26
C LEU A 38 4.07 8.18 0.27
N ILE A 39 4.43 7.08 0.94
CA ILE A 39 4.49 6.99 2.40
C ILE A 39 5.55 7.95 2.94
N GLU A 40 6.77 7.94 2.39
CA GLU A 40 7.85 8.86 2.77
C GLU A 40 7.46 10.34 2.60
N GLN A 41 6.69 10.65 1.55
CA GLN A 41 6.22 12.00 1.30
C GLN A 41 4.99 12.38 2.15
N SER A 42 4.48 11.49 2.99
CA SER A 42 3.24 11.71 3.76
C SER A 42 3.50 11.59 5.27
N PRO A 43 4.14 12.58 5.91
CA PRO A 43 4.60 12.47 7.30
C PRO A 43 3.48 12.36 8.35
N LYS A 44 2.23 12.65 7.98
CA LYS A 44 1.05 12.52 8.85
C LYS A 44 0.15 11.35 8.45
N LEU A 45 0.66 10.42 7.66
CA LEU A 45 -0.13 9.28 7.20
C LEU A 45 -0.47 8.37 8.38
N GLU A 46 -1.75 8.17 8.61
CA GLU A 46 -2.24 7.31 9.69
C GLU A 46 -2.90 6.04 9.14
N THR A 47 -3.60 6.15 8.02
CA THR A 47 -4.34 5.05 7.41
C THR A 47 -3.82 4.72 6.01
N LEU A 48 -3.41 3.48 5.78
CA LEU A 48 -3.06 2.95 4.47
C LEU A 48 -4.11 1.92 4.04
N ILE A 49 -4.73 2.15 2.89
CA ILE A 49 -5.72 1.25 2.29
C ILE A 49 -5.11 0.64 1.03
N ILE A 50 -4.94 -0.67 1.01
CA ILE A 50 -4.47 -1.43 -0.13
C ILE A 50 -5.65 -2.01 -0.89
N GLN A 51 -5.76 -1.68 -2.17
CA GLN A 51 -6.78 -2.21 -3.07
C GLN A 51 -6.17 -3.25 -4.01
N SER A 52 -6.65 -4.49 -3.95
CA SER A 52 -6.25 -5.59 -4.86
C SER A 52 -4.75 -5.91 -4.77
N TYR A 53 -4.32 -6.41 -3.60
CA TYR A 53 -2.95 -6.87 -3.39
C TYR A 53 -2.67 -8.15 -4.20
N THR A 54 -1.78 -8.08 -5.19
CA THR A 54 -1.46 -9.23 -6.05
C THR A 54 -0.28 -10.07 -5.55
N GLY A 55 0.24 -9.81 -4.34
CA GLY A 55 1.07 -10.79 -3.65
C GLY A 55 2.57 -10.84 -3.95
N ASP A 56 3.11 -9.99 -4.82
CA ASP A 56 4.52 -10.07 -5.23
C ASP A 56 5.22 -8.71 -5.22
N VAL A 57 5.22 -8.09 -4.05
CA VAL A 57 5.89 -6.81 -3.81
C VAL A 57 6.53 -6.83 -2.43
N THR A 58 7.86 -6.74 -2.38
CA THR A 58 8.59 -6.43 -1.15
C THR A 58 8.56 -4.92 -0.94
N MET A 59 8.21 -4.48 0.26
CA MET A 59 8.18 -3.08 0.66
C MET A 59 9.21 -2.83 1.77
N PRO A 60 9.83 -1.64 1.81
CA PRO A 60 10.56 -1.22 3.00
C PRO A 60 9.59 -1.08 4.18
N PRO A 61 10.07 -1.19 5.43
CA PRO A 61 9.26 -0.98 6.62
C PRO A 61 8.59 0.40 6.58
N PHE A 62 7.34 0.45 7.00
CA PHE A 62 6.59 1.70 7.15
C PHE A 62 5.89 1.75 8.51
N GLN A 63 5.50 2.95 8.93
CA GLN A 63 4.75 3.16 10.16
C GLN A 63 3.39 3.76 9.81
N VAL A 64 2.32 3.04 10.16
CA VAL A 64 0.94 3.52 10.02
C VAL A 64 0.11 3.06 11.21
N LYS A 65 -0.86 3.86 11.62
CA LYS A 65 -1.78 3.46 12.69
C LYS A 65 -2.71 2.33 12.24
N MET A 66 -3.11 2.35 10.97
CA MET A 66 -4.13 1.45 10.45
C MET A 66 -3.82 1.02 9.01
N LEU A 67 -3.84 -0.29 8.76
CA LEU A 67 -3.66 -0.90 7.44
C LEU A 67 -4.93 -1.68 7.05
N HIS A 68 -5.59 -1.27 5.97
CA HIS A 68 -6.77 -1.95 5.44
C HIS A 68 -6.42 -2.64 4.11
N VAL A 69 -6.60 -3.95 4.02
CA VAL A 69 -6.37 -4.69 2.77
C VAL A 69 -7.70 -5.15 2.19
N HIS A 70 -8.05 -4.63 1.02
CA HIS A 70 -9.28 -4.98 0.28
C HIS A 70 -9.01 -5.98 -0.84
N GLY A 71 -10.01 -6.82 -1.10
CA GLY A 71 -9.94 -7.83 -2.17
C GLY A 71 -9.02 -8.99 -1.80
N TYR A 72 -8.88 -9.24 -0.50
CA TYR A 72 -8.12 -10.35 0.03
C TYR A 72 -8.94 -11.64 -0.11
N GLY A 73 -8.45 -12.60 -0.90
CA GLY A 73 -9.13 -13.88 -1.17
C GLY A 73 -9.05 -14.86 -0.01
N GLY A 74 -8.08 -14.67 0.90
CA GLY A 74 -7.95 -15.48 2.12
C GLY A 74 -7.28 -16.83 1.92
N ASN A 75 -6.67 -17.09 0.76
CA ASN A 75 -5.92 -18.32 0.56
C ASN A 75 -4.57 -18.28 1.33
N ALA A 76 -4.02 -19.45 1.67
CA ALA A 76 -2.81 -19.55 2.48
C ALA A 76 -1.59 -18.82 1.87
N GLU A 77 -1.50 -18.81 0.54
CA GLU A 77 -0.42 -18.13 -0.19
C GLU A 77 -0.54 -16.59 -0.07
N GLU A 78 -1.76 -16.05 -0.14
CA GLU A 78 -2.03 -14.62 0.07
C GLU A 78 -1.75 -14.20 1.51
N VAL A 79 -2.04 -15.06 2.50
CA VAL A 79 -1.70 -14.83 3.92
C VAL A 79 -0.20 -14.70 4.09
N GLU A 80 0.57 -15.65 3.56
CA GLU A 80 2.03 -15.65 3.69
C GLU A 80 2.64 -14.41 3.01
N ARG A 81 2.16 -14.08 1.80
CA ARG A 81 2.59 -12.89 1.05
C ARG A 81 2.21 -11.58 1.75
N LEU A 82 1.05 -11.54 2.42
CA LEU A 82 0.65 -10.39 3.23
C LEU A 82 1.53 -10.27 4.47
N HIS A 83 1.84 -11.38 5.13
CA HIS A 83 2.75 -11.42 6.28
C HIS A 83 4.13 -10.89 5.89
N LYS A 84 4.62 -11.25 4.71
CA LYS A 84 5.87 -10.72 4.14
C LYS A 84 5.78 -9.24 3.75
N PHE A 85 4.62 -8.79 3.26
CA PHE A 85 4.37 -7.38 2.93
C PHE A 85 4.34 -6.49 4.16
N ILE A 86 3.69 -6.95 5.24
CA ILE A 86 3.69 -6.27 6.52
C ILE A 86 5.10 -6.33 7.13
N GLY A 87 5.81 -7.45 7.01
CA GLY A 87 7.23 -7.55 7.34
C GLY A 87 7.57 -7.01 8.73
N GLU A 88 8.63 -6.23 8.84
CA GLU A 88 9.05 -5.49 10.06
C GLU A 88 8.32 -4.13 10.24
N SER A 89 7.25 -3.88 9.48
CA SER A 89 6.52 -2.62 9.56
C SER A 89 5.73 -2.52 10.86
N GLU A 90 5.69 -1.32 11.44
CA GLU A 90 4.90 -1.05 12.64
C GLU A 90 3.50 -0.61 12.22
N CYS A 91 2.56 -1.56 12.24
CA CYS A 91 1.15 -1.31 12.03
C CYS A 91 0.40 -1.43 13.36
N GLY A 92 -0.37 -0.40 13.74
CA GLY A 92 -1.19 -0.46 14.95
C GLY A 92 -2.35 -1.45 14.83
N GLU A 93 -3.14 -1.32 13.76
CA GLU A 93 -4.29 -2.17 13.47
C GLU A 93 -4.28 -2.64 12.00
N VAL A 94 -4.55 -3.93 11.77
CA VAL A 94 -4.65 -4.51 10.43
C VAL A 94 -6.05 -5.07 10.22
N VAL A 95 -6.77 -4.57 9.22
CA VAL A 95 -8.11 -5.01 8.86
C VAL A 95 -8.10 -5.65 7.48
N LEU A 96 -8.59 -6.89 7.40
CA LEU A 96 -8.69 -7.64 6.14
C LEU A 96 -10.14 -7.63 5.66
N GLY A 97 -10.38 -6.92 4.55
CA GLY A 97 -11.66 -6.93 3.87
C GLY A 97 -11.77 -8.13 2.94
N CYS A 98 -12.53 -9.15 3.35
CA CYS A 98 -12.91 -10.22 2.46
C CYS A 98 -13.79 -9.64 1.35
N GLY A 99 -13.37 -9.82 0.09
CA GLY A 99 -14.20 -9.49 -1.06
C GLY A 99 -15.35 -10.49 -1.14
N SER A 100 -16.41 -10.28 -0.35
CA SER A 100 -17.62 -11.08 -0.50
C SER A 100 -18.16 -10.90 -1.91
N CYS A 101 -18.36 -12.01 -2.62
CA CYS A 101 -19.05 -12.07 -3.90
C CYS A 101 -20.34 -11.24 -3.85
N GLY A 102 -20.36 -10.10 -4.54
CA GLY A 102 -21.61 -9.50 -4.98
C GLY A 102 -22.09 -10.31 -6.19
N GLY A 103 -23.29 -10.90 -6.06
CA GLY A 103 -23.87 -11.86 -7.01
C GLY A 103 -24.27 -11.30 -8.36
#